data_AF-A0AA40FCX3-F1
#
_entry.id   AF-A0AA40FCX3-F1
#
_cell.length_a   1.000
_cell.length_b   1.000
_cell.length_c   1.000
_cell.angle_alpha   90.00
_cell.angle_beta   90.00
_cell.angle_gamma   90.00
#
_symmetry.space_group_name_H-M   'P 1'
#
loop_
_entity.id
_entity.type
_entity.pdbx_description
1 polymer ?
#
loop_
_entity_poly.entity_id
_entity_poly.type
_entity_poly.pdbx_seq_one_letter_code
_entity_poly.pdbx_strand_id
1 'polypeptide(L)'
;VIQGNTNTYLESKHELEPPLWASKIRFLPYSHHTRTVCMRVELYGCYWSDGVVSYSMPQGDKRGNGWEFFDATYDGHWDGELRRGLGQLTDGRTGPDNFKLGYYDNDRTQGWVGWRNDTRGQPVEIKFEFDKVREFSGIHIYCNNQFTKDVQVSV
;
A
#
# COMPACT_ATOMS: atom_id res chain seq x y z
N VAL A 1 2.50 14.72 10.12
CA VAL A 1 3.38 15.90 9.93
C VAL A 1 4.78 15.36 9.74
N ILE A 2 5.44 15.69 8.63
CA ILE A 2 6.84 15.29 8.39
C ILE A 2 7.73 16.35 9.07
N GLN A 3 8.70 15.90 9.86
CA GLN A 3 9.65 16.81 10.51
C GLN A 3 10.48 17.53 9.44
N GLY A 4 10.51 18.86 9.47
CA GLY A 4 11.30 19.64 8.51
C GLY A 4 12.73 19.88 8.98
N ASN A 5 13.42 20.80 8.29
CA ASN A 5 14.76 21.22 8.65
C ASN A 5 14.83 21.87 10.05
N THR A 6 15.94 21.63 10.76
CA THR A 6 16.27 22.28 12.03
C THR A 6 17.16 23.52 11.84
N ASN A 7 17.79 23.67 10.67
CA ASN A 7 18.60 24.82 10.28
C ASN A 7 18.46 25.12 8.77
N THR A 8 19.16 26.13 8.25
CA THR A 8 18.98 26.65 6.89
C THR A 8 19.90 26.02 5.82
N TYR A 9 20.91 25.23 6.22
CA TYR A 9 21.99 24.78 5.34
C TYR A 9 22.09 23.26 5.20
N LEU A 10 21.58 22.48 6.16
CA LEU A 10 21.48 21.03 6.04
C LEU A 10 20.16 20.62 5.42
N GLU A 11 20.23 19.65 4.51
CA GLU A 11 19.08 18.94 4.00
C GLU A 11 18.44 18.05 5.08
N SER A 12 17.12 17.89 4.98
CA SER A 12 16.37 16.91 5.77
C SER A 12 15.77 15.92 4.79
N LYS A 13 16.24 14.67 4.82
CA LYS A 13 15.75 13.59 3.95
C LYS A 13 14.76 12.72 4.72
N HIS A 14 13.63 12.45 4.11
CA HIS A 14 12.62 11.54 4.64
C HIS A 14 12.29 10.47 3.60
N GLU A 15 12.30 9.22 4.03
CA GLU A 15 11.78 8.12 3.25
C GLU A 15 10.26 8.05 3.47
N LEU A 16 9.52 7.93 2.38
CA LEU A 16 8.07 7.82 2.41
C LEU A 16 7.71 6.34 2.43
N GLU A 17 7.21 5.89 3.55
CA GLU A 17 6.73 4.53 3.75
C GLU A 17 5.26 4.57 4.19
N PRO A 18 4.31 4.13 3.34
CA PRO A 18 4.49 3.60 1.98
C PRO A 18 4.92 4.67 0.95
N PRO A 19 5.47 4.26 -0.22
CA PRO A 19 5.72 5.17 -1.33
C PRO A 19 4.40 5.75 -1.87
N LEU A 20 4.51 6.87 -2.60
CA LEU A 20 3.35 7.58 -3.16
C LEU A 20 3.34 7.47 -4.69
N TRP A 21 2.19 7.09 -5.27
CA TRP A 21 1.93 7.24 -6.70
C TRP A 21 1.22 8.55 -6.96
N ALA A 22 1.90 9.51 -7.57
CA ALA A 22 1.32 10.83 -7.81
C ALA A 22 1.83 11.46 -9.11
N SER A 23 0.92 12.11 -9.83
CA SER A 23 1.25 13.02 -10.92
C SER A 23 1.49 14.46 -10.46
N LYS A 24 1.04 14.81 -9.25
CA LYS A 24 1.17 16.13 -8.63
C LYS A 24 1.41 15.98 -7.14
N ILE A 25 2.39 16.70 -6.61
CA ILE A 25 2.71 16.74 -5.18
C ILE A 25 2.55 18.17 -4.67
N ARG A 26 1.89 18.32 -3.52
CA ARG A 26 1.71 19.61 -2.85
C ARG A 26 2.41 19.58 -1.50
N PHE A 27 3.30 20.53 -1.28
CA PHE A 27 3.93 20.75 0.02
C PHE A 27 3.18 21.86 0.77
N LEU A 28 2.81 21.58 2.02
CA LEU A 28 2.15 22.55 2.91
C LEU A 28 3.14 22.92 4.04
N PRO A 29 3.90 24.03 3.92
CA PRO A 29 4.81 24.44 4.98
C PRO A 29 4.05 24.71 6.28
N TYR A 30 4.56 24.17 7.38
CA TYR A 30 3.97 24.32 8.71
C TYR A 30 5.02 24.74 9.73
N SER A 31 4.65 25.68 10.60
CA SER A 31 5.46 26.12 11.73
C SER A 31 4.54 26.41 12.92
N HIS A 32 4.90 25.88 14.09
CA HIS A 32 4.15 26.13 15.32
C HIS A 32 4.25 27.60 15.78
N HIS A 33 5.38 28.25 15.49
CA HIS A 33 5.58 29.67 15.77
C HIS A 33 5.35 30.52 14.52
N THR A 34 4.86 31.74 14.70
CA THR A 34 4.68 32.73 13.64
C THR A 34 6.05 33.20 13.15
N ARG A 35 6.46 32.68 11.99
CA ARG A 35 7.70 33.05 11.30
C ARG A 35 7.52 32.89 9.81
N THR A 36 8.33 33.61 9.03
CA THR A 36 8.45 33.36 7.59
C THR A 36 9.00 31.96 7.37
N VAL A 37 8.31 31.15 6.57
CA VAL A 37 8.74 29.80 6.22
C VAL A 37 9.24 29.79 4.78
N CYS A 38 10.43 29.26 4.57
CA CYS A 38 11.04 29.07 3.26
C CYS A 38 11.18 27.58 2.99
N MET A 39 11.18 27.19 1.72
CA MET A 39 11.26 25.79 1.33
C MET A 39 12.12 25.63 0.08
N ARG A 40 12.96 24.59 0.07
CA ARG A 40 13.63 24.02 -1.09
C ARG A 40 13.38 22.52 -1.04
N VAL A 41 12.88 21.94 -2.12
CA VAL A 41 12.49 20.52 -2.17
C VAL A 41 13.20 19.82 -3.30
N GLU A 42 13.42 18.54 -3.11
CA GLU A 42 13.86 17.58 -4.12
C GLU A 42 13.00 16.32 -3.97
N LEU A 43 12.68 15.67 -5.09
CA LEU A 43 11.84 14.47 -5.12
C LEU A 43 12.66 13.29 -5.66
N TYR A 44 12.77 12.24 -4.86
CA TYR A 44 13.42 10.99 -5.26
C TYR A 44 12.36 9.94 -5.55
N GLY A 45 12.44 9.32 -6.72
CA GLY A 45 11.51 8.29 -7.16
C GLY A 45 11.84 7.76 -8.55
N CYS A 46 10.91 7.02 -9.13
CA CYS A 46 11.01 6.44 -10.46
C CYS A 46 9.70 6.63 -11.24
N TYR A 47 9.75 6.39 -12.55
CA TYR A 47 8.53 6.39 -13.36
C TYR A 47 7.68 5.15 -13.05
N TRP A 48 6.37 5.37 -12.92
CA TRP A 48 5.40 4.28 -12.79
C TRP A 48 5.10 3.65 -14.15
N SER A 49 5.81 2.56 -14.49
CA SER A 49 5.69 1.87 -15.78
C SER A 49 4.46 0.97 -15.87
N ASP A 50 4.06 0.37 -14.75
CA ASP A 50 3.02 -0.67 -14.68
C ASP A 50 1.66 -0.11 -15.09
N GLY A 51 1.44 1.18 -14.84
CA GLY A 51 0.29 1.92 -15.35
C GLY A 51 -1.02 1.59 -14.65
N VAL A 52 -1.00 0.81 -13.58
CA VAL A 52 -2.16 0.62 -12.71
C VAL A 52 -2.51 1.97 -12.07
N VAL A 53 -3.74 2.43 -12.27
CA VAL A 53 -4.26 3.69 -11.72
C VAL A 53 -5.04 3.43 -10.43
N SER A 54 -5.78 2.33 -10.40
CA SER A 54 -6.47 1.86 -9.21
C SER A 54 -6.80 0.38 -9.32
N TYR A 55 -7.01 -0.27 -8.19
CA TYR A 55 -7.71 -1.55 -8.15
C TYR A 55 -8.93 -1.47 -7.24
N SER A 56 -9.95 -2.26 -7.58
CA SER A 56 -11.12 -2.46 -6.72
C SER A 56 -11.24 -3.91 -6.32
N MET A 57 -11.47 -4.12 -5.03
CA MET A 57 -11.64 -5.45 -4.45
C MET A 57 -12.40 -5.32 -3.12
N PRO A 58 -13.03 -6.41 -2.65
CA PRO A 58 -13.53 -6.44 -1.29
C PRO A 58 -12.36 -6.36 -0.30
N GLN A 59 -12.56 -5.66 0.81
CA GLN A 59 -11.53 -5.53 1.85
C GLN A 59 -11.11 -6.92 2.37
N GLY A 60 -9.87 -7.02 2.83
CA GLY A 60 -9.36 -8.22 3.47
C GLY A 60 -10.12 -8.59 4.74
N ASP A 61 -9.89 -9.79 5.24
CA ASP A 61 -10.58 -10.35 6.40
C ASP A 61 -9.67 -10.40 7.65
N LYS A 62 -10.31 -10.45 8.82
CA LYS A 62 -9.62 -10.76 10.08
C LYS A 62 -9.62 -12.27 10.33
N ARG A 63 -8.52 -12.77 10.87
CA ARG A 63 -8.41 -14.14 11.38
C ARG A 63 -8.25 -14.13 12.90
N GLY A 64 -9.34 -14.47 13.59
CA GLY A 64 -9.40 -14.42 15.05
C GLY A 64 -9.19 -12.99 15.58
N ASN A 65 -8.66 -12.87 16.80
CA ASN A 65 -8.51 -11.58 17.49
C ASN A 65 -7.16 -10.88 17.26
N GLY A 66 -6.27 -11.46 16.45
CA GLY A 66 -4.87 -11.01 16.41
C GLY A 66 -4.27 -10.79 15.02
N TRP A 67 -4.98 -11.14 13.94
CA TRP A 67 -4.43 -11.06 12.58
C TRP A 67 -5.43 -10.35 11.67
N GLU A 68 -5.05 -9.18 11.18
CA GLU A 68 -5.83 -8.38 10.24
C GLU A 68 -5.12 -8.41 8.88
N PHE A 69 -5.76 -8.99 7.86
CA PHE A 69 -5.19 -9.09 6.51
C PHE A 69 -5.77 -8.02 5.60
N PHE A 70 -5.92 -6.81 6.13
CA PHE A 70 -6.51 -5.68 5.44
C PHE A 70 -5.51 -5.01 4.52
N ASP A 71 -6.04 -4.31 3.51
CA ASP A 71 -5.26 -3.35 2.77
C ASP A 71 -5.09 -2.05 3.58
N ALA A 72 -4.07 -2.01 4.44
CA ALA A 72 -3.87 -0.96 5.43
C ALA A 72 -3.35 0.37 4.84
N THR A 73 -2.71 0.32 3.68
CA THR A 73 -2.17 1.50 2.99
C THR A 73 -3.06 1.98 1.85
N TYR A 74 -4.27 1.40 1.71
CA TYR A 74 -5.19 1.76 0.63
C TYR A 74 -5.56 3.25 0.70
N ASP A 75 -5.26 3.98 -0.36
CA ASP A 75 -5.43 5.45 -0.44
C ASP A 75 -6.77 5.89 -1.05
N GLY A 76 -7.59 4.93 -1.48
CA GLY A 76 -8.88 5.15 -2.11
C GLY A 76 -10.05 5.20 -1.13
N HIS A 77 -11.24 5.03 -1.69
CA HIS A 77 -12.48 4.99 -0.92
C HIS A 77 -12.76 3.57 -0.40
N TRP A 78 -13.24 3.49 0.85
CA TRP A 78 -13.65 2.24 1.48
C TRP A 78 -15.10 2.35 1.99
N ASP A 79 -16.03 1.75 1.25
CA ASP A 79 -17.44 1.59 1.64
C ASP A 79 -17.93 0.21 1.19
N GLY A 80 -17.77 -0.77 2.07
CA GLY A 80 -17.96 -2.20 1.79
C GLY A 80 -16.85 -2.82 0.92
N GLU A 81 -16.46 -2.12 -0.13
CA GLU A 81 -15.36 -2.48 -1.04
C GLU A 81 -14.35 -1.34 -1.16
N LEU A 82 -13.13 -1.69 -1.54
CA LEU A 82 -12.06 -0.77 -1.86
C LEU A 82 -12.22 -0.31 -3.32
N ARG A 83 -12.22 1.00 -3.55
CA ARG A 83 -12.39 1.59 -4.89
C ARG A 83 -11.53 2.83 -5.08
N ARG A 84 -11.10 3.06 -6.33
CA ARG A 84 -10.43 4.29 -6.79
C ARG A 84 -9.13 4.63 -6.06
N GLY A 85 -8.41 3.61 -5.60
CA GLY A 85 -7.11 3.77 -4.96
C GLY A 85 -6.14 2.64 -5.27
N LEU A 86 -4.95 2.80 -4.74
CA LEU A 86 -3.83 1.88 -4.70
C LEU A 86 -3.47 1.60 -3.23
N GLY A 87 -2.64 0.58 -3.01
CA GLY A 87 -2.29 0.14 -1.67
C GLY A 87 -1.27 -1.00 -1.73
N GLN A 88 -1.32 -1.92 -0.77
CA GLN A 88 -0.32 -2.98 -0.60
C GLN A 88 -0.17 -3.89 -1.82
N LEU A 89 -1.18 -4.05 -2.66
CA LEU A 89 -1.06 -4.91 -3.85
C LEU A 89 -0.16 -4.34 -4.95
N THR A 90 0.19 -3.06 -4.85
CA THR A 90 0.98 -2.34 -5.87
C THR A 90 2.19 -1.63 -5.28
N ASP A 91 2.50 -1.81 -3.99
CA ASP A 91 3.55 -1.07 -3.29
C ASP A 91 4.98 -1.57 -3.50
N GLY A 92 5.13 -2.65 -4.29
CA GLY A 92 6.41 -3.26 -4.59
C GLY A 92 7.02 -4.03 -3.41
N ARG A 93 6.30 -4.15 -2.28
CA ARG A 93 6.72 -4.94 -1.12
C ARG A 93 6.14 -6.34 -1.22
N THR A 94 6.86 -7.30 -0.67
CA THR A 94 6.43 -8.69 -0.57
C THR A 94 6.31 -9.08 0.89
N GLY A 95 5.24 -9.80 1.24
CA GLY A 95 5.06 -10.33 2.59
C GLY A 95 6.06 -11.44 2.93
N PRO A 96 6.37 -11.65 4.21
CA PRO A 96 7.25 -12.74 4.66
C PRO A 96 6.59 -14.11 4.52
N ASP A 97 7.40 -15.18 4.39
CA ASP A 97 6.95 -16.58 4.32
C ASP A 97 6.04 -16.96 5.49
N ASN A 98 6.48 -16.61 6.70
CA ASN A 98 5.64 -16.71 7.89
C ASN A 98 4.78 -15.45 7.99
N PHE A 99 3.52 -15.55 7.59
CA PHE A 99 2.57 -14.43 7.59
C PHE A 99 2.41 -13.78 8.97
N LYS A 100 2.82 -14.47 10.04
CA LYS A 100 2.77 -13.95 11.40
C LYS A 100 3.86 -12.92 11.72
N LEU A 101 5.01 -12.98 11.04
CA LEU A 101 6.14 -12.11 11.34
C LEU A 101 5.85 -10.64 10.99
N GLY A 102 5.15 -10.38 9.88
CA GLY A 102 4.78 -9.03 9.46
C GLY A 102 3.90 -8.26 10.45
N TYR A 103 3.31 -8.94 11.44
CA TYR A 103 2.47 -8.31 12.47
C TYR A 103 3.22 -8.01 13.77
N TYR A 104 4.35 -8.69 14.04
CA TYR A 104 5.10 -8.50 15.28
C TYR A 104 5.99 -7.26 15.25
N ASP A 105 6.39 -6.78 14.08
CA ASP A 105 7.30 -5.63 13.94
C ASP A 105 6.64 -4.25 14.04
N ASN A 106 5.36 -4.16 14.46
CA ASN A 106 4.55 -2.93 14.47
C ASN A 106 4.40 -2.22 13.11
N ASP A 107 5.11 -2.67 12.08
CA ASP A 107 4.99 -2.16 10.71
C ASP A 107 3.83 -2.85 10.01
N ARG A 108 2.62 -2.35 10.28
CA ARG A 108 1.36 -2.79 9.65
C ARG A 108 1.35 -2.64 8.11
N THR A 109 2.43 -2.11 7.53
CA THR A 109 2.62 -1.98 6.08
C THR A 109 3.39 -3.15 5.45
N GLN A 110 3.89 -4.11 6.25
CA GLN A 110 4.58 -5.32 5.77
C GLN A 110 3.70 -6.57 5.90
N GLY A 111 2.49 -6.47 5.35
CA GLY A 111 1.43 -7.45 5.56
C GLY A 111 1.11 -8.33 4.35
N TRP A 112 0.14 -9.19 4.57
CA TRP A 112 -0.57 -9.89 3.51
C TRP A 112 -1.98 -9.30 3.43
N VAL A 113 -2.49 -9.09 2.22
CA VAL A 113 -3.93 -8.92 2.01
C VAL A 113 -4.53 -10.30 1.78
N GLY A 114 -5.59 -10.63 2.52
CA GLY A 114 -6.07 -12.00 2.60
C GLY A 114 -7.55 -12.09 2.90
N TRP A 115 -8.16 -13.16 2.39
CA TRP A 115 -9.59 -13.40 2.48
C TRP A 115 -9.87 -14.80 2.99
N ARG A 116 -10.95 -14.93 3.75
CA ARG A 116 -11.44 -16.21 4.23
C ARG A 116 -12.36 -16.83 3.20
N ASN A 117 -12.21 -18.14 3.00
CA ASN A 117 -13.06 -18.88 2.07
C ASN A 117 -14.46 -19.12 2.67
N ASP A 118 -14.55 -19.38 3.98
CA ASP A 118 -15.80 -19.78 4.64
C ASP A 118 -16.84 -18.66 4.74
N THR A 119 -16.43 -17.40 4.57
CA THR A 119 -17.31 -16.24 4.54
C THR A 119 -17.79 -15.90 3.13
N ARG A 120 -17.25 -16.56 2.10
CA ARG A 120 -17.43 -16.16 0.69
C ARG A 120 -18.00 -17.31 -0.13
N GLY A 121 -19.17 -17.07 -0.73
CA GLY A 121 -19.79 -18.03 -1.67
C GLY A 121 -19.19 -18.00 -3.07
N GLN A 122 -18.19 -17.15 -3.33
CA GLN A 122 -17.57 -16.93 -4.63
C GLN A 122 -16.09 -16.58 -4.50
N PRO A 123 -15.27 -16.81 -5.54
CA PRO A 123 -13.87 -16.39 -5.58
C PRO A 123 -13.69 -14.89 -5.36
N VAL A 124 -12.51 -14.49 -4.89
CA VAL A 124 -12.16 -13.08 -4.75
C VAL A 124 -11.97 -12.47 -6.14
N GLU A 125 -12.75 -11.43 -6.44
CA GLU A 125 -12.60 -10.65 -7.66
C GLU A 125 -11.81 -9.37 -7.37
N ILE A 126 -10.74 -9.16 -8.14
CA ILE A 126 -9.91 -7.95 -8.11
C ILE A 126 -9.91 -7.35 -9.51
N LYS A 127 -10.34 -6.10 -9.64
CA LYS A 127 -10.36 -5.38 -10.92
C LYS A 127 -9.28 -4.32 -10.93
N PHE A 128 -8.40 -4.36 -11.91
CA PHE A 128 -7.36 -3.37 -12.12
C PHE A 128 -7.74 -2.41 -13.25
N GLU A 129 -7.63 -1.12 -13.00
CA GLU A 129 -7.79 -0.06 -14.00
C GLU A 129 -6.42 0.47 -14.40
N PHE A 130 -6.19 0.62 -15.71
CA PHE A 130 -4.92 1.06 -16.27
C PHE A 130 -5.05 2.45 -16.91
N ASP A 131 -3.95 3.19 -16.94
CA ASP A 131 -3.84 4.55 -17.50
C ASP A 131 -4.17 4.63 -19.00
N LYS A 132 -3.97 3.54 -19.74
CA LYS A 132 -4.26 3.42 -21.17
C LYS A 132 -4.47 1.96 -21.57
N VAL A 133 -4.93 1.75 -22.80
CA VAL A 133 -4.97 0.41 -23.41
C VAL A 133 -3.54 -0.14 -23.51
N ARG A 134 -3.34 -1.38 -23.03
CA ARG A 134 -2.05 -2.06 -22.95
C ARG A 134 -2.17 -3.49 -23.45
N GLU A 135 -1.06 -4.02 -23.95
CA GLU A 135 -0.90 -5.45 -24.24
C GLU A 135 -0.36 -6.14 -22.99
N PHE A 136 -1.02 -7.20 -22.53
CA PHE A 136 -0.63 -7.94 -21.34
C PHE A 136 0.08 -9.24 -21.72
N SER A 137 1.36 -9.36 -21.39
CA SER A 137 2.13 -10.59 -21.60
C SER A 137 1.99 -11.59 -20.45
N GLY A 138 1.62 -11.13 -19.25
CA GLY A 138 1.47 -11.97 -18.07
C GLY A 138 1.05 -11.17 -16.84
N ILE A 139 0.67 -11.90 -15.79
CA ILE A 139 0.38 -11.36 -14.46
C ILE A 139 1.20 -12.13 -13.44
N HIS A 140 1.85 -11.40 -12.52
CA HIS A 140 2.61 -11.99 -11.43
C HIS A 140 1.89 -11.64 -10.11
N ILE A 141 1.45 -12.67 -9.40
CA ILE A 141 0.79 -12.51 -8.11
C ILE A 141 1.66 -13.21 -7.07
N TYR A 142 2.15 -12.44 -6.10
CA TYR A 142 2.92 -12.98 -5.00
C TYR A 142 1.95 -13.46 -3.91
N CYS A 143 1.99 -14.75 -3.61
CA CYS A 143 1.02 -15.38 -2.72
C CYS A 143 1.71 -16.18 -1.61
N ASN A 144 1.07 -16.25 -0.44
CA ASN A 144 1.51 -17.09 0.66
C ASN A 144 0.95 -18.52 0.51
N ASN A 145 1.77 -19.54 0.79
CA ASN A 145 1.34 -20.94 0.78
C ASN A 145 1.74 -21.69 2.07
N GLN A 146 1.47 -21.09 3.22
CA GLN A 146 1.67 -21.74 4.53
C GLN A 146 0.47 -22.65 4.89
N PHE A 147 0.27 -23.72 4.11
CA PHE A 147 -0.88 -24.64 4.22
C PHE A 147 -1.02 -25.29 5.61
N THR A 148 0.09 -25.49 6.33
CA THR A 148 0.11 -25.98 7.73
C THR A 148 -0.58 -25.04 8.72
N LYS A 149 -0.94 -23.84 8.26
CA LYS A 149 -1.68 -22.82 8.99
C LYS A 149 -2.90 -22.36 8.20
N ASP A 150 -3.48 -23.17 7.34
CA ASP A 150 -4.71 -22.86 6.59
C ASP A 150 -4.57 -21.62 5.68
N VAL A 151 -3.35 -21.27 5.26
CA VAL A 151 -3.08 -20.24 4.25
C VAL A 151 -2.62 -20.94 2.99
N GLN A 152 -3.39 -20.82 1.92
CA GLN A 152 -3.10 -21.52 0.67
C GLN A 152 -3.66 -20.73 -0.51
N VAL A 153 -3.03 -20.93 -1.65
CA VAL A 153 -3.58 -20.53 -2.95
C VAL A 153 -4.36 -21.72 -3.49
N SER A 154 -5.63 -21.51 -3.80
CA SER A 154 -6.40 -22.45 -4.62
C SER A 154 -6.38 -21.92 -6.05
N VAL A 155 -5.56 -22.53 -6.90
CA VAL A 155 -5.54 -22.28 -8.35
C VAL A 155 -6.48 -23.26 -9.02
#